data_AF-A0A6P1AEJ5-F1
#
_entry.id   AF-A0A6P1AEJ5-F1
#
_cell.length_a   1.000
_cell.length_b   1.000
_cell.length_c   1.000
_cell.angle_alpha   90.00
_cell.angle_beta   90.00
_cell.angle_gamma   90.00
#
_symmetry.space_group_name_H-M   'P 1'
#
loop_
_entity.id
_entity.type
_entity.pdbx_description
1 polymer ?
#
loop_
_entity_poly.entity_id
_entity_poly.type
_entity_poly.pdbx_seq_one_letter_code
_entity_poly.pdbx_strand_id
1 'polypeptide(L)'
;MNENFSSQSTNKQATSAVDPVCQQTTISVKLNCRSQSVSIFTYPKINFFIPSLSDSENYESDVELAIDVFKSRNPKLIKALKDFFLISPSPTYIEQIFTTAIYRFAESDSDTCRWLLHHPDYLMPELDLVELASKLVIFNLKNSVLIPERDFSFKANGQLYLNERAKAELLRKSCSTDWLIIKEILQLG
;
A
#
# COMPACT_ATOMS: atom_id res chain seq x y z
N MET A 1 -29.55 0.65 -49.39
CA MET A 1 -29.37 1.84 -48.55
C MET A 1 -29.76 1.47 -47.13
N ASN A 2 -28.72 1.32 -46.30
CA ASN A 2 -28.61 1.24 -44.85
C ASN A 2 -29.74 0.61 -44.01
N GLU A 3 -29.49 -0.62 -43.57
CA GLU A 3 -29.94 -1.13 -42.28
C GLU A 3 -29.09 -0.50 -41.17
N ASN A 4 -29.73 0.05 -40.13
CA ASN A 4 -29.07 0.47 -38.89
C ASN A 4 -29.75 -0.25 -37.72
N PHE A 5 -29.11 -1.33 -37.27
CA PHE A 5 -29.35 -1.93 -35.97
C PHE A 5 -28.72 -1.03 -34.90
N SER A 6 -29.52 -0.56 -33.95
CA SER A 6 -29.02 0.09 -32.73
C SER A 6 -29.58 -0.66 -31.53
N SER A 7 -28.83 -1.65 -31.07
CA SER A 7 -29.08 -2.35 -29.82
C SER A 7 -28.54 -1.50 -28.67
N GLN A 8 -29.43 -0.93 -27.85
CA GLN A 8 -29.07 -0.32 -26.57
C GLN A 8 -28.77 -1.46 -25.57
N SER A 9 -27.49 -1.64 -25.23
CA SER A 9 -27.08 -2.46 -24.09
C SER A 9 -26.92 -1.56 -22.87
N THR A 10 -27.80 -1.73 -21.88
CA THR A 10 -27.74 -1.08 -20.58
C THR A 10 -26.58 -1.66 -19.77
N ASN A 11 -25.45 -0.96 -19.67
CA ASN A 11 -24.38 -1.31 -18.75
C ASN A 11 -24.61 -0.61 -17.42
N LYS A 12 -25.21 -1.34 -16.46
CA LYS A 12 -25.21 -0.95 -15.04
C LYS A 12 -23.85 -1.29 -14.46
N GLN A 13 -22.94 -0.32 -14.41
CA GLN A 13 -21.75 -0.43 -13.57
C GLN A 13 -22.14 -0.17 -12.12
N ALA A 14 -22.05 -1.22 -11.31
CA ALA A 14 -22.09 -1.14 -9.86
C ALA A 14 -20.84 -0.36 -9.40
N THR A 15 -21.05 0.87 -8.97
CA THR A 15 -20.07 1.67 -8.23
C THR A 15 -19.84 0.98 -6.88
N SER A 16 -18.72 0.25 -6.76
CA SER A 16 -18.16 -0.10 -5.45
C SER A 16 -17.74 1.21 -4.78
N ALA A 17 -18.21 1.44 -3.56
CA ALA A 17 -17.94 2.65 -2.80
C ALA A 17 -16.45 2.67 -2.42
N VAL A 18 -15.63 3.31 -3.27
CA VAL A 18 -14.24 3.61 -2.97
C VAL A 18 -14.22 4.78 -1.98
N ASP A 19 -13.63 4.57 -0.81
CA ASP A 19 -13.43 5.61 0.20
C ASP A 19 -12.70 6.81 -0.44
N PRO A 20 -13.27 8.03 -0.40
CA PRO A 20 -12.75 9.19 -1.14
C PRO A 20 -11.35 9.66 -0.68
N VAL A 21 -10.82 9.09 0.40
CA VAL A 21 -9.49 9.37 0.95
C VAL A 21 -8.40 8.51 0.29
N CYS A 22 -8.75 7.35 -0.28
CA CYS A 22 -7.85 6.52 -1.09
C CYS A 22 -8.05 6.87 -2.57
N GLN A 23 -7.40 7.93 -3.06
CA GLN A 23 -7.42 8.20 -4.49
C GLN A 23 -6.56 7.17 -5.23
N GLN A 24 -7.22 6.25 -5.92
CA GLN A 24 -6.62 5.49 -7.01
C GLN A 24 -6.47 6.43 -8.21
N THR A 25 -5.22 6.71 -8.61
CA THR A 25 -4.98 7.44 -9.86
C THR A 25 -4.78 6.44 -10.98
N THR A 26 -5.85 6.15 -11.74
CA THR A 26 -5.74 5.35 -12.98
C THR A 26 -5.16 6.23 -14.09
N ILE A 27 -3.90 6.01 -14.46
CA ILE A 27 -3.28 6.68 -15.60
C ILE A 27 -3.55 5.84 -16.85
N SER A 28 -4.39 6.34 -17.76
CA SER A 28 -4.57 5.73 -19.09
C SER A 28 -3.41 6.14 -20.01
N VAL A 29 -2.41 5.29 -20.17
CA VAL A 29 -1.33 5.53 -21.13
C VAL A 29 -1.70 4.93 -22.49
N LYS A 30 -1.80 5.77 -23.52
CA LYS A 30 -2.08 5.33 -24.89
C LYS A 30 -0.76 5.02 -25.60
N LEU A 31 -0.26 3.79 -25.47
CA LEU A 31 0.92 3.35 -26.20
C LEU A 31 0.53 2.88 -27.61
N ASN A 32 1.33 3.32 -28.59
CA ASN A 32 1.13 3.06 -30.00
C ASN A 32 1.11 1.53 -30.26
N CYS A 33 0.03 1.05 -30.90
CA CYS A 33 -0.22 -0.30 -31.41
C CYS A 33 -0.64 -1.46 -30.48
N ARG A 34 -0.76 -1.32 -29.15
CA ARG A 34 -1.58 -2.24 -28.32
C ARG A 34 -2.13 -1.48 -27.13
N SER A 35 -3.45 -1.35 -27.05
CA SER A 35 -4.12 -0.86 -25.85
C SER A 35 -3.93 -1.88 -24.72
N GLN A 36 -2.89 -1.70 -23.91
CA GLN A 36 -2.76 -2.33 -22.61
C GLN A 36 -2.94 -1.26 -21.55
N SER A 37 -3.95 -1.43 -20.70
CA SER A 37 -4.14 -0.63 -19.50
C SER A 37 -3.21 -1.18 -18.41
N VAL A 38 -2.14 -0.45 -18.10
CA VAL A 38 -1.31 -0.74 -16.91
C VAL A 38 -1.90 0.06 -15.74
N SER A 39 -2.49 -0.64 -14.79
CA SER A 39 -2.97 -0.04 -13.55
C SER A 39 -1.78 0.15 -12.61
N ILE A 40 -1.12 1.31 -12.68
CA ILE A 40 -0.09 1.65 -11.70
C ILE A 40 -0.80 2.14 -10.43
N PHE A 41 -0.78 1.33 -9.37
CA PHE A 41 -1.26 1.74 -8.05
C PHE A 41 -0.24 2.67 -7.42
N THR A 42 -0.46 3.97 -7.58
CA THR A 42 0.34 5.00 -6.90
C THR A 42 -0.32 5.35 -5.58
N TYR A 43 0.37 5.07 -4.47
CA TYR A 43 -0.06 5.51 -3.14
C TYR A 43 0.54 6.89 -2.86
N PRO A 44 -0.22 8.00 -3.02
CA PRO A 44 0.32 9.36 -2.94
C PRO A 44 0.87 9.72 -1.55
N LYS A 45 0.57 8.91 -0.53
CA LYS A 45 0.97 9.13 0.86
C LYS A 45 2.39 8.68 1.17
N ILE A 46 3.02 7.92 0.27
CA ILE A 46 4.38 7.41 0.45
C ILE A 46 5.26 7.97 -0.67
N ASN A 47 6.14 8.92 -0.33
CA ASN A 47 7.14 9.49 -1.25
C ASN A 47 8.21 8.44 -1.57
N PHE A 48 7.83 7.42 -2.33
CA PHE A 48 8.80 6.48 -2.88
C PHE A 48 8.88 6.68 -4.39
N PHE A 49 10.13 6.73 -4.84
CA PHE A 49 10.61 6.82 -6.21
C PHE A 49 9.60 6.32 -7.26
N ILE A 50 9.27 7.16 -8.24
CA ILE A 50 8.56 6.73 -9.44
C ILE A 50 9.60 6.01 -10.31
N PRO A 51 9.49 4.70 -10.56
CA PRO A 51 10.40 4.01 -11.46
C PRO A 51 10.31 4.64 -12.85
N SER A 52 11.45 4.72 -13.56
CA SER A 52 11.43 5.16 -14.95
C SER A 52 10.59 4.20 -15.80
N LEU A 53 10.11 4.63 -16.97
CA LEU A 53 9.18 3.86 -17.84
C LEU A 53 9.70 2.46 -18.25
N SER A 54 11.01 2.23 -18.24
CA SER A 54 11.60 0.90 -18.48
C SER A 54 11.72 0.06 -17.21
N ASP A 55 11.82 0.71 -16.05
CA ASP A 55 11.91 0.06 -14.74
C ASP A 55 10.51 -0.33 -14.22
N SER A 56 9.44 0.31 -14.73
CA SER A 56 8.08 0.09 -14.27
C SER A 56 7.50 -1.29 -14.62
N GLU A 57 7.91 -1.90 -15.75
CA GLU A 57 7.43 -3.24 -16.13
C GLU A 57 8.04 -4.34 -15.24
N ASN A 58 9.32 -4.19 -14.90
CA ASN A 58 10.01 -5.09 -13.98
C ASN A 58 9.48 -4.90 -12.54
N TYR A 59 9.25 -3.65 -12.13
CA TYR A 59 8.70 -3.33 -10.82
C TYR A 59 7.33 -3.97 -10.57
N GLU A 60 6.40 -3.85 -11.52
CA GLU A 60 5.06 -4.42 -11.37
C GLU A 60 5.10 -5.96 -11.31
N SER A 61 5.95 -6.57 -12.14
CA SER A 61 6.17 -8.02 -12.12
C SER A 61 6.76 -8.49 -10.80
N ASP A 62 7.68 -7.72 -10.22
CA ASP A 62 8.30 -8.00 -8.93
C ASP A 62 7.30 -7.86 -7.77
N VAL A 63 6.39 -6.88 -7.84
CA VAL A 63 5.27 -6.73 -6.89
C VAL A 63 4.32 -7.91 -6.95
N GLU A 64 3.90 -8.33 -8.14
CA GLU A 64 3.01 -9.49 -8.31
C GLU A 64 3.69 -10.78 -7.81
N LEU A 65 4.98 -10.97 -8.12
CA LEU A 65 5.75 -12.09 -7.58
C LEU A 65 5.79 -12.06 -6.05
N ALA A 66 6.03 -10.89 -5.44
CA ALA A 66 6.04 -10.76 -4.00
C ALA A 66 4.68 -11.11 -3.39
N ILE A 67 3.58 -10.65 -4.00
CA ILE A 67 2.22 -10.98 -3.59
C ILE A 67 1.98 -12.49 -3.63
N ASP A 68 2.31 -13.16 -4.73
CA ASP A 68 2.11 -14.59 -4.87
C ASP A 68 2.92 -15.40 -3.84
N VAL A 69 4.17 -14.98 -3.60
CA VAL A 69 5.02 -15.59 -2.58
C VAL A 69 4.45 -15.35 -1.18
N PHE A 70 4.01 -14.15 -0.84
CA PHE A 70 3.42 -13.86 0.48
C PHE A 70 2.10 -14.62 0.70
N LYS A 71 1.25 -14.74 -0.33
CA LYS A 71 0.03 -15.56 -0.29
C LYS A 71 0.32 -17.03 0.00
N SER A 72 1.44 -17.56 -0.50
CA SER A 72 1.83 -18.94 -0.24
C SER A 72 2.15 -19.21 1.24
N ARG A 73 2.46 -18.17 2.03
CA ARG A 73 2.90 -18.23 3.43
C ARG A 73 4.05 -19.22 3.66
N ASN A 74 4.82 -19.52 2.62
CA ASN A 74 5.88 -20.50 2.66
C ASN A 74 7.20 -19.81 3.00
N PRO A 75 7.80 -20.06 4.19
CA PRO A 75 9.01 -19.37 4.62
C PRO A 75 10.19 -19.57 3.66
N LYS A 76 10.26 -20.73 2.98
CA LYS A 76 11.34 -21.01 2.01
C LYS A 76 11.21 -20.15 0.75
N LEU A 77 9.98 -19.92 0.28
CA LEU A 77 9.73 -19.07 -0.88
C LEU A 77 9.94 -17.60 -0.54
N ILE A 78 9.51 -17.17 0.65
CA ILE A 78 9.75 -15.80 1.14
C ILE A 78 11.24 -15.52 1.25
N LYS A 79 12.02 -16.46 1.79
CA LYS A 79 13.48 -16.32 1.84
C LYS A 79 14.08 -16.26 0.43
N ALA A 80 13.68 -17.15 -0.47
CA ALA A 80 14.17 -17.16 -1.85
C ALA A 80 13.84 -15.85 -2.60
N LEU A 81 12.67 -15.26 -2.34
CA LEU A 81 12.29 -13.95 -2.88
C LEU A 81 13.23 -12.84 -2.39
N LYS A 82 13.54 -12.82 -1.09
CA LYS A 82 14.48 -11.86 -0.51
C LYS A 82 15.87 -12.02 -1.10
N ASP A 83 16.35 -13.27 -1.22
CA ASP A 83 17.65 -13.58 -1.83
C ASP A 83 17.69 -13.15 -3.32
N PHE A 84 16.58 -13.33 -4.04
CA PHE A 84 16.42 -12.87 -5.43
C PHE A 84 16.52 -11.35 -5.54
N PHE A 85 15.83 -10.62 -4.66
CA PHE A 85 15.89 -9.16 -4.63
C PHE A 85 17.18 -8.61 -4.03
N LEU A 86 17.95 -9.39 -3.26
CA LEU A 86 19.24 -8.96 -2.71
C LEU A 86 20.29 -8.68 -3.82
N ILE A 87 20.09 -9.26 -5.01
CA ILE A 87 20.91 -9.02 -6.20
C ILE A 87 20.57 -7.65 -6.83
N SER A 88 19.47 -7.02 -6.38
CA SER A 88 19.05 -5.69 -6.84
C SER A 88 20.02 -4.61 -6.35
N PRO A 89 20.29 -3.58 -7.18
CA PRO A 89 21.24 -2.52 -6.86
C PRO A 89 20.82 -1.59 -5.70
N SER A 90 19.58 -1.66 -5.20
CA SER A 90 19.07 -0.70 -4.20
C SER A 90 18.23 -1.37 -3.10
N PRO A 91 18.61 -1.25 -1.82
CA PRO A 91 17.78 -1.68 -0.68
C PRO A 91 16.38 -1.05 -0.68
N THR A 92 16.28 0.20 -1.14
CA THR A 92 15.01 0.94 -1.23
C THR A 92 14.05 0.32 -2.25
N TYR A 93 14.55 -0.44 -3.23
CA TYR A 93 13.71 -1.13 -4.21
C TYR A 93 12.89 -2.25 -3.55
N ILE A 94 13.52 -3.03 -2.67
CA ILE A 94 12.86 -4.14 -1.96
C ILE A 94 11.82 -3.58 -0.98
N GLU A 95 12.18 -2.53 -0.24
CA GLU A 95 11.28 -1.81 0.67
C GLU A 95 10.01 -1.36 -0.05
N GLN A 96 10.14 -0.83 -1.28
CA GLN A 96 9.02 -0.37 -2.11
C GLN A 96 8.12 -1.51 -2.58
N ILE A 97 8.70 -2.61 -3.06
CA ILE A 97 7.96 -3.79 -3.49
C ILE A 97 7.14 -4.34 -2.31
N PHE A 98 7.78 -4.50 -1.15
CA PHE A 98 7.12 -5.03 0.04
C PHE A 98 6.05 -4.09 0.56
N THR A 99 6.31 -2.79 0.58
CA THR A 99 5.31 -1.78 0.93
C THR A 99 4.11 -1.87 -0.01
N THR A 100 4.34 -1.88 -1.32
CA THR A 100 3.25 -1.96 -2.32
C THR A 100 2.44 -3.24 -2.17
N ALA A 101 3.08 -4.38 -1.93
CA ALA A 101 2.41 -5.65 -1.67
C ALA A 101 1.51 -5.57 -0.43
N ILE A 102 1.99 -4.98 0.68
CA ILE A 102 1.20 -4.80 1.91
C ILE A 102 -0.04 -3.95 1.66
N TYR A 103 0.08 -2.85 0.93
CA TYR A 103 -1.07 -2.00 0.62
C TYR A 103 -2.09 -2.70 -0.29
N ARG A 104 -1.62 -3.46 -1.30
CA ARG A 104 -2.51 -4.27 -2.13
C ARG A 104 -3.23 -5.33 -1.32
N PHE A 105 -2.57 -5.97 -0.36
CA PHE A 105 -3.22 -6.87 0.58
C PHE A 105 -4.23 -6.14 1.47
N ALA A 106 -3.88 -4.98 2.02
CA ALA A 106 -4.80 -4.23 2.86
C ALA A 106 -6.10 -3.84 2.11
N GLU A 107 -6.01 -3.60 0.80
CA GLU A 107 -7.16 -3.29 -0.06
C GLU A 107 -7.96 -4.52 -0.52
N SER A 108 -7.28 -5.63 -0.84
CA SER A 108 -7.90 -6.77 -1.54
C SER A 108 -8.00 -8.07 -0.73
N ASP A 109 -7.14 -8.26 0.26
CA ASP A 109 -7.05 -9.46 1.10
C ASP A 109 -6.50 -9.10 2.49
N SER A 110 -7.39 -8.53 3.31
CA SER A 110 -7.04 -8.05 4.65
C SER A 110 -6.53 -9.15 5.58
N ASP A 111 -6.87 -10.43 5.32
CA ASP A 111 -6.46 -11.55 6.16
C ASP A 111 -5.00 -11.92 5.90
N THR A 112 -4.57 -11.94 4.65
CA THR A 112 -3.15 -12.09 4.30
C THR A 112 -2.35 -10.88 4.76
N CYS A 113 -2.92 -9.66 4.66
CA CYS A 113 -2.30 -8.46 5.22
C CYS A 113 -2.02 -8.62 6.73
N ARG A 114 -3.05 -8.92 7.53
CA ARG A 114 -2.90 -9.13 8.98
C ARG A 114 -1.90 -10.22 9.31
N TRP A 115 -1.94 -11.35 8.60
CA TRP A 115 -0.98 -12.43 8.81
C TRP A 115 0.45 -11.95 8.60
N LEU A 116 0.71 -11.20 7.52
CA LEU A 116 2.04 -10.68 7.20
C LEU A 116 2.51 -9.66 8.23
N LEU A 117 1.63 -8.75 8.68
CA LEU A 117 1.93 -7.75 9.70
C LEU A 117 2.26 -8.36 11.08
N HIS A 118 1.70 -9.54 11.40
CA HIS A 118 2.02 -10.29 12.62
C HIS A 118 3.32 -11.11 12.54
N HIS A 119 3.95 -11.21 11.37
CA HIS A 119 5.21 -11.95 11.17
C HIS A 119 6.30 -11.01 10.60
N PRO A 120 6.75 -10.00 11.38
CA PRO A 120 7.71 -9.00 10.93
C PRO A 120 9.04 -9.59 10.44
N ASP A 121 9.43 -10.76 10.95
CA ASP A 121 10.66 -11.47 10.54
C ASP A 121 10.72 -11.79 9.04
N TYR A 122 9.57 -11.87 8.36
CA TYR A 122 9.51 -12.08 6.92
C TYR A 122 9.82 -10.81 6.11
N LEU A 123 9.68 -9.65 6.72
CA LEU A 123 9.86 -8.34 6.07
C LEU A 123 11.14 -7.64 6.50
N MET A 124 11.63 -7.92 7.72
CA MET A 124 12.89 -7.38 8.20
C MET A 124 14.11 -8.13 7.62
N PRO A 125 15.24 -7.44 7.36
CA PRO A 125 15.51 -6.02 7.60
C PRO A 125 15.03 -5.06 6.49
N GLU A 126 14.47 -5.57 5.39
CA GLU A 126 14.20 -4.78 4.18
C GLU A 126 13.02 -3.80 4.34
N LEU A 127 12.09 -4.10 5.25
CA LEU A 127 11.00 -3.21 5.61
C LEU A 127 10.76 -3.22 7.12
N ASP A 128 10.98 -2.06 7.75
CA ASP A 128 10.61 -1.82 9.15
C ASP A 128 9.12 -1.40 9.23
N LEU A 129 8.30 -2.32 9.75
CA LEU A 129 6.87 -2.10 9.92
C LEU A 129 6.57 -0.94 10.88
N VAL A 130 7.33 -0.80 11.97
CA VAL A 130 7.11 0.26 12.96
C VAL A 130 7.42 1.62 12.33
N GLU A 131 8.50 1.71 11.55
CA GLU A 131 8.84 2.91 10.81
C GLU A 131 7.75 3.25 9.78
N LEU A 132 7.26 2.26 9.01
CA LEU A 132 6.18 2.42 8.05
C LEU A 132 4.90 2.98 8.71
N ALA A 133 4.46 2.37 9.81
CA ALA A 133 3.26 2.81 10.52
C ALA A 133 3.43 4.19 11.16
N SER A 134 4.62 4.51 11.66
CA SER A 134 4.94 5.82 12.23
C SER A 134 4.90 6.92 11.17
N LYS A 135 5.48 6.65 9.99
CA LYS A 135 5.39 7.55 8.81
C LYS A 135 3.94 7.82 8.43
N LEU A 136 3.08 6.79 8.45
CA LEU A 136 1.65 6.94 8.15
C LEU A 136 0.92 7.85 9.15
N VAL A 137 1.17 7.66 10.45
CA VAL A 137 0.59 8.51 11.49
C VAL A 137 1.04 9.95 11.33
N ILE A 138 2.35 10.18 11.18
CA ILE A 138 2.90 11.52 10.97
C ILE A 138 2.30 12.17 9.72
N PHE A 139 2.20 11.42 8.61
CA PHE A 139 1.61 11.91 7.38
C PHE A 139 0.15 12.32 7.56
N ASN A 140 -0.67 11.44 8.15
CA ASN A 140 -2.09 11.71 8.37
C ASN A 140 -2.30 12.88 9.36
N LEU A 141 -1.37 13.09 10.31
CA LEU A 141 -1.46 14.18 11.29
C LEU A 141 -0.77 15.48 10.86
N LYS A 142 0.07 15.50 9.81
CA LYS A 142 0.95 16.61 9.39
C LYS A 142 0.27 17.99 9.26
N ASN A 143 -0.99 18.00 8.84
CA ASN A 143 -1.80 19.23 8.65
C ASN A 143 -2.86 19.40 9.74
N SER A 144 -2.57 19.01 10.97
CA SER A 144 -3.47 19.16 12.12
C SER A 144 -2.90 20.18 13.10
N VAL A 145 -3.75 20.80 13.91
CA VAL A 145 -3.32 21.71 15.00
C VAL A 145 -2.83 20.92 16.22
N LEU A 146 -2.32 19.69 16.00
CA LEU A 146 -1.89 18.77 17.04
C LEU A 146 -0.39 18.95 17.27
N ILE A 147 0.02 18.91 18.53
CA ILE A 147 1.38 19.17 18.98
C ILE A 147 2.04 17.82 19.30
N PRO A 148 3.19 17.48 18.66
CA PRO A 148 3.99 16.30 19.03
C PRO A 148 4.38 16.34 20.51
N GLU A 149 4.54 15.18 21.13
CA GLU A 149 4.83 14.99 22.58
C GLU A 149 3.73 15.44 23.55
N ARG A 150 2.67 16.09 23.04
CA ARG A 150 1.49 16.48 23.83
C ARG A 150 0.23 15.74 23.39
N ASP A 151 -0.06 15.80 22.10
CA ASP A 151 -1.27 15.22 21.52
C ASP A 151 -1.01 13.82 20.98
N PHE A 152 0.21 13.57 20.49
CA PHE A 152 0.67 12.26 20.06
C PHE A 152 2.18 12.09 20.31
N SER A 153 2.62 10.87 20.62
CA SER A 153 4.04 10.53 20.73
C SER A 153 4.29 9.04 20.49
N PHE A 154 5.50 8.71 20.04
CA PHE A 154 5.96 7.34 19.86
C PHE A 154 6.84 6.96 21.05
N LYS A 155 6.45 5.92 21.78
CA LYS A 155 7.27 5.38 22.86
C LYS A 155 8.36 4.48 22.29
N ALA A 156 9.45 4.33 23.05
CA ALA A 156 10.59 3.49 22.67
C ALA A 156 10.25 2.00 22.45
N ASN A 157 9.10 1.54 22.93
CA ASN A 157 8.58 0.18 22.72
C ASN A 157 7.67 0.05 21.49
N GLY A 158 7.62 1.06 20.61
CA GLY A 158 6.76 1.06 19.43
C GLY A 158 5.28 1.37 19.70
N GLN A 159 4.92 1.71 20.94
CA GLN A 159 3.56 2.16 21.26
C GLN A 159 3.33 3.59 20.78
N LEU A 160 2.16 3.81 20.19
CA LEU A 160 1.69 5.14 19.83
C LEU A 160 0.74 5.62 20.93
N TYR A 161 1.13 6.69 21.60
CA TYR A 161 0.22 7.44 22.46
C TYR A 161 -0.57 8.45 21.63
N LEU A 162 -1.90 8.45 21.79
CA LEU A 162 -2.80 9.43 21.21
C LEU A 162 -3.76 9.90 22.28
N ASN A 163 -3.90 11.21 22.46
CA ASN A 163 -5.07 11.70 23.19
C ASN A 163 -6.34 11.57 22.33
N GLU A 164 -7.51 11.74 22.94
CA GLU A 164 -8.80 11.59 22.26
C GLU A 164 -8.93 12.46 21.00
N ARG A 165 -8.36 13.67 21.02
CA ARG A 165 -8.39 14.58 19.87
C ARG A 165 -7.52 14.06 18.72
N ALA A 166 -6.31 13.61 19.02
CA ALA A 166 -5.40 13.05 18.03
C ALA A 166 -5.95 11.74 17.45
N LYS A 167 -6.57 10.90 18.28
CA LYS A 167 -7.25 9.68 17.86
C LYS A 167 -8.42 9.96 16.92
N ALA A 168 -9.27 10.93 17.26
CA ALA A 168 -10.39 11.33 16.40
C ALA A 168 -9.91 11.89 15.05
N GLU A 169 -8.87 12.74 15.05
CA GLU A 169 -8.29 13.25 13.80
C GLU A 169 -7.62 12.16 12.97
N LEU A 170 -6.90 11.23 13.61
CA LEU A 170 -6.26 10.12 12.92
C LEU A 170 -7.32 9.21 12.26
N LEU A 171 -8.38 8.85 12.98
CA LEU A 171 -9.50 8.07 12.44
C LEU A 171 -10.20 8.81 11.28
N ARG A 172 -10.37 10.13 11.39
CA ARG A 172 -11.03 10.94 10.36
C ARG A 172 -10.19 11.07 9.08
N LYS A 173 -8.87 11.07 9.20
CA LYS A 173 -7.93 11.30 8.07
C LYS A 173 -7.35 10.02 7.48
N SER A 174 -7.36 8.93 8.22
CA SER A 174 -6.88 7.63 7.73
C SER A 174 -7.93 6.99 6.85
N CYS A 175 -7.50 6.41 5.72
CA CYS A 175 -8.35 5.47 5.00
C CYS A 175 -8.38 4.12 5.73
N SER A 176 -9.29 3.24 5.32
CA SER A 176 -9.42 1.88 5.85
C SER A 176 -8.10 1.09 5.79
N THR A 177 -7.35 1.22 4.69
CA THR A 177 -6.02 0.62 4.50
C THR A 177 -4.98 1.14 5.48
N ASP A 178 -4.78 2.46 5.56
CA ASP A 178 -3.84 3.08 6.50
C ASP A 178 -4.19 2.69 7.94
N TRP A 179 -5.48 2.72 8.29
CA TRP A 179 -5.94 2.39 9.63
C TRP A 179 -5.67 0.92 9.98
N LEU A 180 -5.86 -0.01 9.04
CA LEU A 180 -5.50 -1.42 9.23
C LEU A 180 -4.01 -1.54 9.58
N ILE A 181 -3.14 -0.95 8.76
CA ILE A 181 -1.69 -1.01 8.96
C ILE A 181 -1.29 -0.40 10.30
N ILE A 182 -1.79 0.81 10.61
CA ILE A 182 -1.52 1.52 11.86
C ILE A 182 -1.96 0.68 13.07
N LYS A 183 -3.18 0.13 13.05
CA LYS A 183 -3.76 -0.59 14.19
C LYS A 183 -3.07 -1.92 14.45
N GLU A 184 -2.71 -2.65 13.40
CA GLU A 184 -2.10 -3.98 13.55
C GLU A 184 -0.63 -3.89 13.96
N ILE A 185 0.08 -2.80 13.57
CA ILE A 185 1.51 -2.62 13.88
C ILE A 185 1.71 -1.85 15.19
N LEU A 186 1.02 -0.71 15.34
CA LEU A 186 1.22 0.16 16.51
C LEU A 186 0.26 -0.26 17.60
N GLN A 187 0.82 -0.62 18.75
CA GLN A 187 0.05 -0.79 19.97
C GLN A 187 -0.51 0.58 20.37
N LEU A 188 -1.81 0.77 20.15
CA LEU A 188 -2.52 1.98 20.54
C LEU A 188 -2.71 1.98 22.06
N GLY A 189 -2.03 2.92 22.72
CA GLY A 189 -2.07 3.11 24.18
C GLY A 189 -3.14 4.07 24.66
#